data_AF-A0A5N5T8X1-F1
#
_entry.id   AF-A0A5N5T8X1-F1
#
_cell.length_a   1.000
_cell.length_b   1.000
_cell.length_c   1.000
_cell.angle_alpha   90.00
_cell.angle_beta   90.00
_cell.angle_gamma   90.00
#
_symmetry.space_group_name_H-M   'P 1'
#
loop_
_entity.id
_entity.type
_entity.pdbx_description
1 polymer ?
#
loop_
_entity_poly.entity_id
_entity_poly.type
_entity_poly.pdbx_seq_one_letter_code
_entity_poly.pdbx_strand_id
1 'polypeptide(L)' 'MFGTNKRKMKLNKLKTSSRRKNRARHFQAPSHIRRIFMSAPLSKELRQKVQCSIYPHKKG' A
#
# COMPACT_ATOMS: atom_id res chain seq x y z
N MET A 1 -15.46 -22.48 23.83
CA MET A 1 -14.05 -22.06 23.92
C MET A 1 -13.65 -21.44 22.59
N PHE A 2 -13.74 -20.11 22.45
CA PHE A 2 -13.39 -19.46 21.18
C PHE A 2 -11.88 -19.48 21.01
N GLY A 3 -11.40 -20.37 20.13
CA GLY A 3 -10.00 -20.48 19.76
C GLY A 3 -9.47 -19.12 19.33
N THR A 4 -8.52 -18.58 20.09
CA THR A 4 -7.81 -17.36 19.71
C THR A 4 -6.95 -17.69 18.50
N ASN A 5 -7.51 -17.48 17.32
CA ASN A 5 -6.82 -17.57 16.05
C ASN A 5 -5.55 -16.71 16.16
N LYS A 6 -4.39 -17.36 16.22
CA LYS A 6 -3.08 -16.74 16.48
C LYS A 6 -2.74 -15.86 15.29
N ARG A 7 -3.25 -14.62 15.31
CA ARG A 7 -3.10 -13.64 14.24
C ARG A 7 -1.61 -13.52 13.94
N LYS A 8 -1.23 -13.67 12.67
CA LYS A 8 0.10 -13.35 12.16
C LYS A 8 0.29 -11.84 12.34
N MET A 9 0.72 -11.43 13.53
CA MET A 9 0.83 -10.04 13.91
C MET A 9 2.05 -9.44 13.22
N LYS A 10 1.95 -8.15 12.94
CA LYS A 10 3.04 -7.35 12.41
C LYS A 10 4.22 -7.37 13.39
N LEU A 11 5.32 -8.01 13.00
CA LEU A 11 6.52 -8.22 13.84
C LEU A 11 7.44 -6.99 13.92
N ASN A 12 7.37 -6.10 12.92
CA ASN A 12 8.23 -4.91 12.89
C ASN A 12 7.75 -3.86 13.89
N LYS A 13 8.50 -3.72 14.99
CA LYS A 13 8.25 -2.78 16.10
C LYS A 13 8.26 -1.30 15.67
N LEU A 14 9.03 -0.93 14.64
CA LEU A 14 9.15 0.46 14.15
C LEU A 14 7.94 0.90 13.33
N LYS A 15 7.16 -0.05 12.79
CA LYS A 15 5.99 0.27 12.00
C LYS A 15 4.74 0.25 12.90
N THR A 16 4.09 1.40 13.02
CA THR A 16 2.91 1.55 13.88
C THR A 16 1.65 0.88 13.32
N SER A 17 0.80 0.31 14.18
CA SER A 17 -0.54 -0.22 13.84
C SER A 17 -1.67 0.78 14.18
N SER A 18 -1.34 1.87 14.88
CA SER A 18 -2.29 2.91 15.30
C SER A 18 -2.97 3.58 14.10
N ARG A 19 -4.32 3.55 14.09
CA ARG A 19 -5.17 4.16 13.05
C ARG A 19 -4.89 5.65 12.87
N ARG A 20 -4.75 6.40 13.98
CA ARG A 20 -4.47 7.85 13.95
C ARG A 20 -3.16 8.16 13.24
N LYS A 21 -2.07 7.45 13.60
CA LYS A 21 -0.74 7.65 12.99
C LYS A 21 -0.71 7.28 11.51
N ASN A 22 -1.47 6.28 11.10
CA ASN A 22 -1.55 5.90 9.68
C ASN A 22 -2.32 6.93 8.84
N ARG A 23 -3.45 7.45 9.35
CA ARG A 23 -4.19 8.51 8.66
C ARG A 23 -3.35 9.79 8.50
N ALA A 24 -2.68 10.23 9.57
CA ALA A 24 -1.81 11.41 9.50
C ALA A 24 -0.74 11.26 8.41
N ARG A 25 0.01 10.14 8.41
CA ARG A 25 1.03 9.87 7.38
C ARG A 25 0.48 9.76 5.97
N HIS A 26 -0.74 9.24 5.79
CA HIS A 26 -1.36 9.11 4.48
C HIS A 26 -1.73 10.48 3.89
N PHE A 27 -2.39 11.34 4.68
CA PHE A 27 -2.88 12.63 4.20
C PHE A 27 -1.80 13.71 4.16
N GLN A 28 -0.78 13.63 5.02
CA GLN A 28 0.34 14.59 5.08
C GLN A 28 1.56 14.14 4.23
N ALA A 29 1.43 13.08 3.43
CA ALA A 29 2.54 12.55 2.64
C ALA A 29 3.03 13.56 1.57
N PRO A 30 4.36 13.68 1.35
CA PRO A 30 4.93 14.42 0.23
C PRO A 30 4.51 13.87 -1.14
N SER A 31 4.66 14.69 -2.18
CA SER A 31 4.21 14.40 -3.56
C SER A 31 4.73 13.05 -4.11
N HIS A 32 6.03 12.77 -3.97
CA HIS A 32 6.61 11.53 -4.48
C HIS A 32 6.02 10.27 -3.83
N ILE A 33 5.61 10.36 -2.55
CA ILE A 33 4.94 9.27 -1.82
C ILE A 33 3.47 9.18 -2.23
N ARG A 34 2.78 10.32 -2.33
CA ARG A 34 1.39 10.37 -2.80
C ARG A 34 1.27 9.73 -4.18
N ARG A 35 2.21 9.98 -5.09
CA ARG A 35 2.23 9.37 -6.42
C ARG A 35 2.26 7.83 -6.36
N ILE A 36 2.99 7.25 -5.40
CA ILE A 36 3.03 5.80 -5.20
C ILE A 36 1.70 5.29 -4.65
N PHE A 37 1.08 6.02 -3.71
CA PHE A 37 -0.25 5.66 -3.20
C PHE A 37 -1.35 5.79 -4.26
N MET A 38 -1.21 6.75 -5.17
CA MET A 38 -2.14 7.00 -6.28
C MET A 38 -1.77 6.17 -7.52
N SER A 39 -1.38 4.91 -7.31
CA SER A 39 -1.08 3.97 -8.38
C SER A 39 -2.31 3.18 -8.82
N ALA A 40 -2.35 2.75 -10.09
CA ALA A 40 -3.45 1.97 -10.64
C ALA A 40 -2.97 0.57 -11.10
N PRO A 41 -3.84 -0.45 -11.05
CA PRO A 41 -3.53 -1.77 -11.60
C PRO A 41 -3.48 -1.74 -13.14
N LEU A 42 -2.58 -2.53 -13.73
CA LEU A 42 -2.45 -2.66 -15.18
C LEU A 42 -3.35 -3.79 -15.75
N SER A 43 -3.71 -3.69 -17.03
CA SER A 43 -4.42 -4.76 -17.76
C SER A 43 -3.54 -6.00 -17.94
N LYS A 44 -4.14 -7.16 -18.21
CA LYS A 44 -3.40 -8.44 -18.36
C LYS A 44 -2.34 -8.38 -19.47
N GLU A 45 -2.69 -7.80 -20.61
CA GLU A 45 -1.80 -7.65 -21.76
C GLU A 45 -0.60 -6.73 -21.48
N LEU A 46 -0.83 -5.64 -20.75
CA LEU A 46 0.25 -4.72 -20.35
C LEU A 46 1.15 -5.32 -19.28
N ARG A 47 0.60 -6.13 -18.36
CA ARG A 47 1.41 -6.85 -17.35
C ARG A 47 2.41 -7.82 -17.97
N GLN A 48 2.03 -8.50 -19.06
CA GLN A 48 2.93 -9.43 -19.75
C GLN A 48 4.13 -8.70 -20.37
N LYS A 49 3.95 -7.46 -20.83
CA LYS A 49 5.01 -6.63 -21.41
C LYS A 49 5.94 -6.01 -20.37
N VAL A 50 5.41 -5.56 -19.22
CA VAL A 50 6.16 -4.75 -18.25
C VAL A 50 6.50 -5.52 -16.96
N GLN A 51 6.05 -6.77 -16.81
CA GLN A 51 6.23 -7.68 -15.65
C GLN A 51 5.75 -7.13 -14.29
N CYS A 52 5.34 -5.86 -14.19
CA CYS A 52 4.86 -5.21 -12.99
C CYS A 52 3.33 -5.14 -12.95
N SER A 53 2.73 -5.34 -11.76
CA SER A 53 1.27 -5.36 -11.62
C SER A 53 0.62 -3.99 -11.46
N ILE A 54 1.39 -2.99 -11.02
CA ILE A 54 0.90 -1.69 -10.57
C ILE A 54 1.84 -0.61 -11.13
N TYR A 55 1.27 0.45 -11.70
CA TYR A 55 2.04 1.58 -12.19
C TYR A 55 1.51 2.92 -11.63
N PRO A 56 2.38 3.89 -11.28
CA PRO A 56 1.91 5.21 -10.90
C PRO A 56 1.23 5.90 -12.08
N HIS A 57 0.01 6.39 -11.87
CA HIS A 57 -0.71 7.09 -12.92
C HIS A 57 -0.01 8.42 -13.24
N LYS A 58 0.15 8.70 -14.54
CA LYS A 58 0.58 10.00 -15.07
C LYS A 58 -0.57 10.56 -15.89
N LYS A 59 -0.87 11.85 -15.75
CA LYS A 59 -1.78 12.53 -16.68
C LYS A 59 -1.14 12.50 -18.07
N GLY A 60 -1.90 12.06 -19.07
CA GLY A 60 -1.56 12.17 -20.49
C GLY A 60 -1.91 13.54 -21.03
#